data_AF-A0A955KYV3-F1
#
_entry.id   AF-A0A955KYV3-F1
#
_cell.length_a   1.000
_cell.length_b   1.000
_cell.length_c   1.000
_cell.angle_alpha   90.00
_cell.angle_beta   90.00
_cell.angle_gamma   90.00
#
_symmetry.space_group_name_H-M   'P 1'
#
loop_
_entity.id
_entity.type
_entity.pdbx_description
1 polymer ?
#
loop_
_entity_poly.entity_id
_entity_poly.type
_entity_poly.pdbx_seq_one_letter_code
_entity_poly.pdbx_strand_id
1 'polypeptide(L)' 'MNNSLLSVPKAGDIVFFDATPTNPYGHVAVVDEKSNMTRINIIDQNG' A
#
# COMPACT_ATOMS: atom_id res chain seq x y z
N MET A 1 -26.59 0.59 6.77
CA MET A 1 -25.81 1.53 5.94
C MET A 1 -24.38 1.00 5.89
N ASN A 2 -23.94 0.51 4.73
CA ASN A 2 -22.54 0.13 4.48
C ASN A 2 -21.82 1.45 4.17
N ASN A 3 -20.90 1.86 5.03
CA ASN A 3 -20.02 2.99 4.81
C ASN A 3 -18.63 2.42 4.55
N SER A 4 -18.43 1.81 3.38
CA SER A 4 -17.09 1.56 2.87
C SER A 4 -16.47 2.89 2.47
N LEU A 5 -16.10 3.69 3.48
CA LEU A 5 -15.22 4.82 3.30
C LEU A 5 -13.97 4.27 2.63
N LEU A 6 -13.72 4.68 1.38
CA LEU A 6 -12.41 4.52 0.74
C LEU A 6 -11.42 5.33 1.58
N SER A 7 -10.94 4.74 2.68
CA SER A 7 -10.00 5.37 3.58
C SER A 7 -8.66 5.40 2.86
N VAL A 8 -8.14 6.61 2.65
CA VAL A 8 -6.74 6.78 2.26
C VAL A 8 -5.88 6.09 3.34
N PRO A 9 -5.00 5.16 2.95
CA PRO A 9 -4.09 4.51 3.89
C PRO A 9 -3.28 5.55 4.67
N LYS A 10 -3.10 5.31 5.96
CA LYS A 10 -2.38 6.21 6.87
C LYS A 10 -0.91 5.82 6.94
N ALA A 11 -0.06 6.78 7.28
CA ALA A 11 1.36 6.52 7.51
C ALA A 11 1.55 5.39 8.54
N GLY A 12 2.40 4.42 8.21
CA GLY A 12 2.61 3.22 9.02
C GLY A 12 1.68 2.04 8.70
N ASP A 13 0.62 2.24 7.91
CA ASP A 13 -0.17 1.11 7.38
C ASP A 13 0.71 0.24 6.47
N ILE A 14 0.36 -1.04 6.37
CA ILE A 14 1.06 -2.02 5.52
C ILE A 14 0.27 -2.22 4.23
N VAL A 15 0.96 -2.10 3.09
CA VAL A 15 0.41 -2.37 1.76
C VAL A 15 0.92 -3.72 1.28
N PHE A 16 0.01 -4.54 0.76
CA PHE A 16 0.31 -5.82 0.13
C PHE A 16 0.10 -5.69 -1.37
N PHE A 17 1.08 -6.15 -2.13
CA PHE A 17 0.99 -6.30 -3.58
C PHE A 17 0.85 -7.78 -3.89
N ASP A 18 -0.18 -8.12 -4.64
CA ASP A 18 -0.47 -9.51 -4.98
C ASP A 18 0.65 -10.14 -5.82
N ALA A 19 0.78 -11.45 -5.68
CA ALA A 19 1.66 -12.23 -6.51
C ALA A 19 1.26 -12.13 -8.00
N THR A 20 2.27 -12.04 -8.84
CA THR A 20 2.13 -12.10 -10.30
C THR A 20 3.04 -13.19 -10.85
N PRO A 21 2.84 -13.69 -12.08
CA PRO A 21 3.74 -14.70 -12.66
C PRO A 21 5.22 -14.29 -12.67
N THR A 22 5.51 -12.99 -12.80
CA THR A 22 6.88 -12.44 -12.79
C THR A 22 7.38 -12.05 -11.40
N ASN A 23 6.49 -11.93 -10.40
CA ASN A 23 6.82 -11.79 -9.00
C ASN A 23 5.90 -12.70 -8.14
N PRO A 24 6.23 -14.00 -8.02
CA PRO A 24 5.33 -15.00 -7.48
C PRO A 24 5.10 -14.90 -5.97
N TYR A 25 5.88 -14.07 -5.26
CA TYR A 25 5.73 -13.86 -3.83
C TYR A 25 5.00 -12.55 -3.50
N GLY A 26 4.69 -11.74 -4.52
CA GLY A 26 4.13 -10.41 -4.31
C GLY A 26 5.15 -9.46 -3.70
N HIS A 27 4.68 -8.42 -3.02
CA HIS A 27 5.54 -7.48 -2.30
C HIS A 27 4.83 -6.91 -1.08
N VAL A 28 5.59 -6.41 -0.12
CA VAL A 28 5.06 -5.72 1.05
C VAL A 28 5.84 -4.44 1.26
N ALA A 29 5.12 -3.36 1.58
CA ALA A 29 5.70 -2.07 1.86
C ALA A 29 4.92 -1.34 2.97
N VAL A 30 5.52 -0.29 3.52
CA VAL A 30 4.90 0.56 4.54
C VAL A 30 4.50 1.90 3.94
N VAL A 31 3.32 2.40 4.28
CA VAL A 31 2.85 3.72 3.81
C VAL A 31 3.69 4.83 4.44
N ASP A 32 4.25 5.70 3.60
CA ASP A 32 5.00 6.88 3.98
C ASP A 32 4.09 8.04 4.40
N GLU A 33 4.60 8.92 5.26
CA GLU A 33 3.91 10.11 5.76
C GLU A 33 3.53 11.12 4.68
N LYS A 34 4.17 11.05 3.50
CA LYS A 34 3.91 11.93 2.35
C LYS A 34 2.71 11.49 1.51
N SER A 35 2.04 10.40 1.88
CA SER A 35 0.87 9.89 1.16
C SER A 35 -0.32 10.85 1.23
N ASN A 36 -1.13 10.91 0.18
CA ASN A 36 -2.31 11.76 0.09
C ASN A 36 -3.44 11.08 -0.68
N MET A 37 -4.56 11.78 -0.88
CA MET A 37 -5.76 11.23 -1.52
C MET A 37 -5.56 10.71 -2.95
N THR A 38 -4.53 11.19 -3.66
CA THR A 38 -4.30 10.85 -5.08
C THR A 38 -3.07 9.98 -5.30
N ARG A 39 -2.18 9.88 -4.32
CA ARG A 39 -0.93 9.13 -4.41
C ARG A 39 -0.58 8.53 -3.06
N ILE A 40 -0.19 7.26 -3.08
CA ILE A 40 0.39 6.57 -1.93
C ILE A 40 1.89 6.53 -2.17
N ASN A 41 2.65 7.07 -1.22
CA ASN A 41 4.10 6.92 -1.16
C ASN A 41 4.40 5.75 -0.22
N ILE A 42 5.40 4.93 -0.56
CA ILE A 42 5.77 3.76 0.22
C ILE A 42 7.26 3.78 0.58
N ILE A 43 7.57 3.21 1.72
CA ILE A 43 8.92 2.84 2.14
C ILE A 43 9.01 1.33 2.02
N ASP A 44 9.95 0.84 1.23
CA ASP A 44 10.14 -0.59 0.99
C ASP A 44 11.63 -0.98 0.99
N GLN A 45 11.87 -2.29 0.99
CA GLN A 45 13.20 -2.88 0.84
C GLN A 45 13.13 -3.95 -0.25
N ASN A 46 14.22 -4.12 -1.01
CA ASN A 46 14.31 -5.08 -2.12
C ASN A 46 13.28 -4.79 -3.25
N GLY A 47 13.30 -3.53 -3.73
CA GLY A 47 12.52 -3.09 -4.89
C GLY A 47 13.13 -3.50 -6.24
#